data_AF-A0A9X3PNU0-F1
#
_entry.id   AF-A0A9X3PNU0-F1
#
_cell.length_a   1.000
_cell.length_b   1.000
_cell.length_c   1.000
_cell.angle_alpha   90.00
_cell.angle_beta   90.00
_cell.angle_gamma   90.00
#
_symmetry.space_group_name_H-M   'P 1'
#
loop_
_entity.id
_entity.type
_entity.pdbx_description
1 polymer ?
#
loop_
_entity_poly.entity_id
_entity_poly.type
_entity_poly.pdbx_seq_one_letter_code
_entity_poly.pdbx_strand_id
1 'polypeptide(L)'
;MEKQASTQPTRGLSLDRGLDRMRQQHARLTPLLMKRSDASTLEAFDLEAERLITEVFGETSEMLEAYENAQLGETSSLVNIPEEAQEGGVQDSDQGSLHLRRRVLENCIAELEARRAAATQKQRTGPQLLIGPQIADHMTPEIRSVPIDATLKQASHLMQEWRIGSLLVADGRYYVGIITDTDLAREVVARGLDATTATVRGSMRQPPISIESSQPIIEGVRLMKDKATRHLAVTEHGEIIGVLSVSNILRYYSGVA
;
A
#
# COMPACT_ATOMS: atom_id res chain seq x y z
N MET A 1 5.57 -20.92 31.92
CA MET A 1 6.25 -19.78 31.30
C MET A 1 6.92 -20.29 30.05
N GLU A 2 6.37 -19.98 28.88
CA GLU A 2 7.12 -20.01 27.62
C GLU A 2 6.32 -19.16 26.62
N LYS A 3 6.88 -17.99 26.31
CA LYS A 3 6.32 -17.04 25.35
C LYS A 3 6.56 -17.62 23.95
N GLN A 4 5.48 -18.05 23.29
CA GLN A 4 5.51 -18.21 21.84
C GLN A 4 5.58 -16.81 21.22
N ALA A 5 6.73 -16.51 20.63
CA ALA A 5 6.95 -15.33 19.82
C ALA A 5 6.02 -15.42 18.60
N SER A 6 5.00 -14.56 18.60
CA SER A 6 4.16 -14.31 17.44
C SER A 6 4.98 -13.52 16.43
N THR A 7 5.46 -14.19 15.39
CA THR A 7 6.03 -13.54 14.21
C THR A 7 4.88 -12.84 13.47
N GLN A 8 4.73 -11.55 13.72
CA GLN A 8 3.85 -10.68 12.94
C GLN A 8 4.35 -10.63 11.49
N PRO A 9 3.46 -10.65 10.47
CA PRO A 9 3.85 -10.27 9.12
C PRO A 9 4.24 -8.79 9.15
N THR A 10 5.47 -8.50 8.75
CA THR A 10 6.03 -7.15 8.58
C THR A 10 5.08 -6.31 7.74
N ARG A 11 4.53 -5.25 8.34
CA ARG A 11 3.80 -4.20 7.62
C ARG A 11 4.75 -3.60 6.58
N GLY A 12 4.59 -3.98 5.31
CA GLY A 12 5.34 -3.39 4.21
C GLY A 12 5.17 -1.86 4.20
N LEU A 13 6.28 -1.15 3.97
CA LEU A 13 6.25 0.29 3.77
C LEU A 13 5.36 0.62 2.56
N SER A 14 4.51 1.64 2.68
CA SER A 14 3.82 2.20 1.50
C SER A 14 4.86 2.58 0.44
N LEU A 15 4.53 2.37 -0.84
CA LEU A 15 5.44 2.59 -1.96
C LEU A 15 6.04 4.01 -1.97
N ASP A 16 5.22 5.03 -1.68
CA ASP A 16 5.70 6.42 -1.61
C ASP A 16 6.68 6.63 -0.44
N ARG A 17 6.40 6.04 0.73
CA ARG A 17 7.31 6.10 1.89
C ARG A 17 8.63 5.37 1.63
N GLY A 18 8.58 4.24 0.91
CA GLY A 18 9.77 3.50 0.51
C GLY A 18 10.64 4.31 -0.44
N LEU A 19 10.03 4.96 -1.44
CA LEU A 19 10.72 5.82 -2.42
C LEU A 19 11.38 7.03 -1.74
N ASP A 20 10.69 7.72 -0.84
CA ASP A 20 11.23 8.89 -0.14
C ASP A 20 12.42 8.53 0.75
N ARG A 21 12.32 7.42 1.51
CA ARG A 21 13.43 6.92 2.31
C ARG A 21 14.62 6.50 1.44
N MET A 22 14.38 5.87 0.29
CA MET A 22 15.45 5.46 -0.62
C MET A 22 16.19 6.67 -1.20
N ARG A 23 15.47 7.73 -1.57
CA ARG A 23 16.06 9.00 -2.02
C ARG A 23 16.87 9.67 -0.91
N GLN A 24 16.36 9.68 0.31
CA GLN A 24 17.09 10.22 1.46
C GLN A 24 18.38 9.43 1.72
N GLN A 25 18.32 8.11 1.64
CA GLN A 25 19.50 7.25 1.81
C GLN A 25 20.52 7.45 0.68
N HIS A 26 20.08 7.50 -0.57
CA HIS A 26 20.95 7.84 -1.70
C HIS A 26 21.63 9.23 -1.51
N ALA A 27 20.88 10.25 -1.07
CA ALA A 27 21.43 11.58 -0.85
C ALA A 27 22.53 11.61 0.23
N ARG A 28 22.40 10.79 1.29
CA ARG A 28 23.38 10.65 2.37
C ARG A 28 24.72 10.05 1.92
N LEU A 29 24.78 9.40 0.76
CA LEU A 29 26.02 8.86 0.19
C LEU A 29 26.90 9.94 -0.45
N THR A 30 26.32 11.04 -0.92
CA THR A 30 27.03 12.16 -1.56
C THR A 30 28.16 12.75 -0.70
N PRO A 31 27.95 13.09 0.59
CA PRO A 31 29.04 13.57 1.43
C PRO A 31 30.12 12.51 1.69
N LEU A 32 29.76 11.22 1.67
CA LEU A 32 30.71 10.11 1.86
C LEU A 32 31.62 9.92 0.63
N LEU A 33 31.15 10.25 -0.57
CA LEU A 33 31.94 10.28 -1.80
C LEU A 33 32.94 11.46 -1.85
N MET A 34 32.57 12.59 -1.24
CA MET A 34 33.35 13.84 -1.30
C MET A 34 34.35 14.01 -0.16
N LYS A 35 34.10 13.41 1.00
CA LYS A 35 34.96 13.51 2.19
C LYS A 35 35.29 12.12 2.71
N ARG A 36 36.56 11.95 3.11
CA ARG A 36 37.00 10.75 3.81
C ARG A 36 36.14 10.58 5.06
N SER A 37 35.30 9.57 5.05
CA SER A 37 34.40 9.23 6.15
C SER A 37 35.09 8.19 7.03
N ASP A 38 34.82 8.23 8.33
CA ASP A 38 35.31 7.17 9.21
C ASP A 38 34.55 5.85 8.95
N ALA A 39 35.20 4.73 9.27
CA ALA A 39 34.66 3.40 9.04
C ALA A 39 33.30 3.19 9.72
N SER A 40 33.11 3.75 10.93
CA SER A 40 31.84 3.66 11.67
C SER A 40 30.68 4.38 10.98
N THR A 41 30.94 5.50 10.31
CA THR A 41 29.92 6.26 9.57
C THR A 41 29.47 5.49 8.32
N LEU A 42 30.43 4.84 7.65
CA LEU A 42 30.14 4.03 6.46
C LEU A 42 29.40 2.75 6.82
N GLU A 43 29.81 2.05 7.88
CA GLU A 43 29.14 0.86 8.40
C GLU A 43 27.69 1.17 8.84
N ALA A 44 27.48 2.28 9.54
CA ALA A 44 26.13 2.70 9.93
C ALA A 44 25.26 3.11 8.73
N PHE A 45 25.87 3.64 7.66
CA PHE A 45 25.18 3.92 6.41
C PHE A 45 24.74 2.62 5.73
N ASP A 46 25.66 1.66 5.63
CA ASP A 46 25.47 0.38 4.99
C ASP A 46 24.36 -0.45 5.66
N LEU A 47 24.37 -0.54 6.99
CA LEU A 47 23.35 -1.24 7.75
C LEU A 47 21.94 -0.67 7.49
N GLU A 48 21.81 0.65 7.41
CA GLU A 48 20.52 1.29 7.12
C GLU A 48 20.11 1.09 5.65
N ALA A 49 21.07 1.03 4.72
CA ALA A 49 20.79 0.76 3.32
C ALA A 49 20.27 -0.67 3.12
N GLU A 50 20.95 -1.68 3.67
CA GLU A 50 20.51 -3.08 3.64
C GLU A 50 19.13 -3.26 4.27
N ARG A 51 18.91 -2.66 5.46
CA ARG A 51 17.61 -2.71 6.13
C ARG A 51 16.51 -2.13 5.25
N LEU A 52 16.77 -0.97 4.64
CA LEU A 52 15.79 -0.33 3.77
C LEU A 52 15.51 -1.13 2.49
N ILE A 53 16.55 -1.69 1.86
CA ILE A 53 16.40 -2.55 0.68
C ILE A 53 15.59 -3.80 1.05
N THR A 54 15.88 -4.42 2.19
CA THR A 54 15.15 -5.58 2.72
C THR A 54 13.68 -5.24 3.00
N GLU A 55 13.40 -4.11 3.65
CA GLU A 55 12.05 -3.65 3.96
C GLU A 55 11.20 -3.40 2.69
N VAL A 56 11.84 -3.01 1.57
CA VAL A 56 11.18 -2.60 0.33
C VAL A 56 11.09 -3.72 -0.71
N PHE A 57 12.15 -4.51 -0.86
CA PHE A 57 12.29 -5.52 -1.91
C PHE A 57 12.32 -6.96 -1.38
N GLY A 58 12.53 -7.15 -0.06
CA GLY A 58 12.61 -8.44 0.60
C GLY A 58 14.05 -8.94 0.78
N GLU A 59 14.21 -9.88 1.71
CA GLU A 59 15.48 -10.51 2.11
C GLU A 59 16.15 -11.30 0.97
N THR A 60 15.39 -11.74 -0.03
CA THR A 60 15.89 -12.53 -1.16
C THR A 60 15.92 -11.73 -2.46
N SER A 61 16.04 -10.40 -2.38
CA SER A 61 16.01 -9.53 -3.55
C SER A 61 17.38 -9.41 -4.21
N GLU A 62 17.41 -9.40 -5.55
CA GLU A 62 18.63 -9.14 -6.34
C GLU A 62 19.27 -7.78 -6.01
N MET A 63 18.46 -6.82 -5.53
CA MET A 63 18.93 -5.50 -5.08
C MET A 63 19.75 -5.58 -3.79
N LEU A 64 19.36 -6.45 -2.86
CA LEU A 64 20.10 -6.66 -1.61
C LEU A 64 21.42 -7.37 -1.90
N GLU A 65 21.37 -8.44 -2.69
CA GLU A 65 22.57 -9.18 -3.12
C GLU A 65 23.55 -8.26 -3.88
N ALA A 66 23.06 -7.41 -4.77
CA ALA A 66 23.90 -6.44 -5.49
C ALA A 66 24.55 -5.42 -4.54
N TYR A 67 23.86 -5.02 -3.47
CA TYR A 67 24.39 -4.08 -2.47
C TYR A 67 25.47 -4.74 -1.60
N GLU A 68 25.23 -5.96 -1.11
CA GLU A 68 26.20 -6.74 -0.34
C GLU A 68 27.48 -7.01 -1.17
N ASN A 69 27.33 -7.34 -2.45
CA ASN A 69 28.47 -7.49 -3.36
C ASN A 69 29.26 -6.18 -3.56
N ALA A 70 28.58 -5.03 -3.56
CA ALA A 70 29.24 -3.74 -3.65
C ALA A 70 30.09 -3.45 -2.38
N GLN A 71 29.63 -3.89 -1.21
CA GLN A 71 30.40 -3.81 0.04
C GLN A 71 31.57 -4.80 0.06
N LEU A 72 31.39 -6.02 -0.46
CA LEU A 72 32.45 -7.02 -0.51
C LEU A 72 33.66 -6.57 -1.34
N GLY A 73 33.43 -5.68 -2.32
CA GLY A 73 34.50 -4.96 -3.04
C GLY A 73 35.45 -4.16 -2.14
N GLU A 74 35.01 -3.70 -0.96
CA GLU A 74 35.87 -3.13 0.08
C GLU A 74 36.52 -4.21 0.95
N THR A 75 35.83 -5.32 1.24
CA THR A 75 36.35 -6.39 2.12
C THR A 75 37.54 -7.15 1.53
N SER A 76 37.66 -7.21 0.19
CA SER A 76 38.83 -7.81 -0.48
C SER A 76 40.13 -7.04 -0.22
N SER A 77 40.07 -5.75 0.16
CA SER A 77 41.25 -4.96 0.54
C SER A 77 41.74 -5.25 1.96
N LEU A 78 40.91 -5.87 2.82
CA LEU A 78 41.27 -6.19 4.22
C LEU A 78 41.88 -7.59 4.37
N VAL A 79 41.73 -8.44 3.36
CA VAL A 79 42.17 -9.84 3.40
C VAL A 79 43.04 -10.11 2.19
N ASN A 80 44.34 -9.75 2.30
CA ASN A 80 45.52 -10.32 1.60
C ASN A 80 46.42 -9.23 0.98
N ILE A 81 47.60 -9.00 1.57
CA ILE A 81 48.70 -8.24 0.94
C ILE A 81 49.98 -9.08 1.03
N PRO A 82 50.58 -9.49 -0.10
CA PRO A 82 52.02 -9.57 -0.22
C PRO A 82 52.55 -8.17 -0.57
N GLU A 83 53.47 -7.65 0.24
CA GLU A 83 54.31 -6.49 -0.09
C GLU A 83 54.96 -6.75 -1.45
N GLU A 84 54.79 -5.85 -2.43
CA GLU A 84 55.77 -5.52 -3.50
C GLU A 84 55.17 -4.89 -4.78
N ALA A 85 53.86 -4.61 -4.89
CA ALA A 85 53.35 -3.97 -6.12
C ALA A 85 52.17 -3.00 -5.92
N GLN A 86 52.28 -2.06 -4.97
CA GLN A 86 51.24 -1.03 -4.76
C GLN A 86 51.80 0.39 -4.89
N GLU A 87 52.24 0.74 -6.09
CA GLU A 87 52.32 2.15 -6.52
C GLU A 87 51.20 2.39 -7.54
N GLY A 88 49.97 2.56 -7.03
CA GLY A 88 48.78 2.95 -7.80
C GLY A 88 47.42 2.39 -7.34
N GLY A 89 47.35 1.50 -6.34
CA GLY A 89 46.27 0.49 -6.31
C GLY A 89 45.29 0.43 -5.13
N VAL A 90 45.13 1.43 -4.26
CA VAL A 90 44.18 1.37 -3.11
C VAL A 90 43.15 2.51 -3.11
N GLN A 91 43.43 3.63 -3.77
CA GLN A 91 42.56 4.83 -3.72
C GLN A 91 41.41 4.79 -4.73
N ASP A 92 41.63 4.16 -5.90
CA ASP A 92 40.60 4.00 -6.92
C ASP A 92 39.54 2.93 -6.55
N SER A 93 39.90 1.96 -5.69
CA SER A 93 39.01 0.85 -5.31
C SER A 93 37.91 1.27 -4.32
N ASP A 94 38.24 2.12 -3.33
CA ASP A 94 37.29 2.58 -2.31
C ASP A 94 36.24 3.54 -2.93
N GLN A 95 36.71 4.43 -3.80
CA GLN A 95 35.84 5.26 -4.64
C GLN A 95 34.95 4.38 -5.54
N GLY A 96 35.54 3.33 -6.12
CA GLY A 96 34.84 2.34 -6.94
C GLY A 96 33.68 1.65 -6.21
N SER A 97 33.90 1.17 -4.99
CA SER A 97 32.85 0.53 -4.18
C SER A 97 31.72 1.50 -3.82
N LEU A 98 32.05 2.73 -3.39
CA LEU A 98 31.03 3.75 -3.10
C LEU A 98 30.22 4.12 -4.36
N HIS A 99 30.85 4.16 -5.53
CA HIS A 99 30.15 4.33 -6.79
C HIS A 99 29.23 3.14 -7.14
N LEU A 100 29.64 1.91 -6.81
CA LEU A 100 28.79 0.72 -6.97
C LEU A 100 27.57 0.77 -6.03
N ARG A 101 27.76 1.08 -4.74
CA ARG A 101 26.66 1.29 -3.78
C ARG A 101 25.69 2.35 -4.26
N ARG A 102 26.21 3.48 -4.77
CA ARG A 102 25.39 4.55 -5.35
C ARG A 102 24.53 4.04 -6.49
N ARG A 103 25.12 3.30 -7.43
CA ARG A 103 24.42 2.74 -8.59
C ARG A 103 23.30 1.78 -8.17
N VAL A 104 23.53 0.95 -7.15
CA VAL A 104 22.48 0.06 -6.61
C VAL A 104 21.32 0.87 -6.03
N LEU A 105 21.61 1.91 -5.24
CA LEU A 105 20.56 2.79 -4.70
C LEU A 105 19.80 3.55 -5.80
N GLU A 106 20.48 4.00 -6.86
CA GLU A 106 19.85 4.61 -8.04
C GLU A 106 18.90 3.62 -8.74
N ASN A 107 19.32 2.35 -8.89
CA ASN A 107 18.47 1.29 -9.45
C ASN A 107 17.25 1.00 -8.57
N CYS A 108 17.41 0.97 -7.24
CA CYS A 108 16.30 0.84 -6.29
C CYS A 108 15.27 1.96 -6.46
N ILE A 109 15.73 3.21 -6.60
CA ILE A 109 14.86 4.37 -6.85
C ILE A 109 14.13 4.22 -8.19
N ALA A 110 14.84 3.88 -9.26
CA ALA A 110 14.26 3.71 -10.59
C ALA A 110 13.19 2.60 -10.62
N GLU A 111 13.43 1.47 -9.96
CA GLU A 111 12.46 0.37 -9.85
C GLU A 111 11.20 0.80 -9.08
N LEU A 112 11.35 1.57 -7.99
CA LEU A 112 10.21 2.10 -7.25
C LEU A 112 9.43 3.15 -8.05
N GLU A 113 10.11 4.00 -8.81
CA GLU A 113 9.48 4.93 -9.74
C GLU A 113 8.76 4.21 -10.87
N ALA A 114 9.32 3.12 -11.40
CA ALA A 114 8.67 2.27 -12.39
C ALA A 114 7.43 1.59 -11.82
N ARG A 115 7.48 1.06 -10.58
CA ARG A 115 6.30 0.50 -9.88
C ARG A 115 5.22 1.56 -9.64
N ARG A 116 5.62 2.79 -9.28
CA ARG A 116 4.73 3.95 -9.12
C ARG A 116 4.07 4.33 -10.46
N ALA A 117 4.88 4.43 -11.51
CA ALA A 117 4.44 4.76 -12.84
C ALA A 117 3.51 3.68 -13.39
N ALA A 118 3.82 2.39 -13.19
CA ALA A 118 2.96 1.28 -13.59
C ALA A 118 1.64 1.23 -12.81
N ALA A 119 1.63 1.59 -11.51
CA ALA A 119 0.41 1.76 -10.73
C ALA A 119 -0.45 2.92 -11.26
N THR A 120 0.19 4.03 -11.61
CA THR A 120 -0.46 5.21 -12.21
C THR A 120 -0.90 4.94 -13.66
N GLN A 121 -0.18 4.10 -14.39
CA GLN A 121 -0.45 3.76 -15.78
C GLN A 121 -1.53 2.69 -15.88
N LYS A 122 -1.64 1.74 -14.94
CA LYS A 122 -2.83 0.88 -14.77
C LYS A 122 -4.10 1.70 -14.50
N GLN A 123 -3.99 2.89 -13.90
CA GLN A 123 -5.10 3.85 -13.79
C GLN A 123 -5.35 4.63 -15.10
N ARG A 124 -4.34 4.81 -15.97
CA ARG A 124 -4.44 5.55 -17.24
C ARG A 124 -4.74 4.69 -18.48
N THR A 125 -4.52 3.37 -18.43
CA THR A 125 -4.89 2.40 -19.49
C THR A 125 -6.20 1.66 -19.20
N GLY A 126 -7.03 2.18 -18.30
CA GLY A 126 -8.49 2.11 -18.44
C GLY A 126 -8.94 2.99 -19.63
N PRO A 127 -10.11 2.74 -20.24
CA PRO A 127 -10.49 3.33 -21.52
C PRO A 127 -10.69 4.82 -21.32
N GLN A 128 -9.94 5.62 -22.10
CA GLN A 128 -10.32 6.95 -22.58
C GLN A 128 -11.06 7.84 -21.56
N LEU A 129 -10.38 8.78 -20.89
CA LEU A 129 -10.96 9.79 -19.95
C LEU A 129 -12.46 9.94 -20.19
N LEU A 130 -13.26 9.16 -19.46
CA LEU A 130 -14.69 9.14 -19.70
C LEU A 130 -15.20 10.47 -19.16
N ILE A 131 -15.42 11.43 -20.04
CA ILE A 131 -16.01 12.70 -19.65
C ILE A 131 -17.46 12.40 -19.26
N GLY A 132 -17.79 12.64 -18.01
CA GLY A 132 -19.10 12.31 -17.45
C GLY A 132 -19.28 12.94 -16.09
N PRO A 133 -20.50 12.86 -15.53
CA PRO A 133 -20.77 13.32 -14.18
C PRO A 133 -19.83 12.67 -13.17
N GLN A 134 -19.42 13.43 -12.15
CA GLN A 134 -18.50 12.95 -11.13
C GLN A 134 -19.23 12.16 -10.06
N ILE A 135 -18.54 11.20 -9.45
CA ILE A 135 -19.10 10.40 -8.35
C ILE A 135 -19.50 11.28 -7.16
N ALA A 136 -18.74 12.34 -6.88
CA ALA A 136 -19.02 13.31 -5.82
C ALA A 136 -20.48 13.83 -5.86
N ASP A 137 -21.01 14.09 -7.05
CA ASP A 137 -22.35 14.68 -7.24
C ASP A 137 -23.49 13.68 -7.05
N HIS A 138 -23.17 12.39 -7.04
CA HIS A 138 -24.18 11.32 -7.09
C HIS A 138 -24.07 10.31 -5.95
N MET A 139 -23.00 10.36 -5.16
CA MET A 139 -22.86 9.56 -3.96
C MET A 139 -23.84 9.97 -2.86
N THR A 140 -23.94 9.14 -1.82
CA THR A 140 -24.54 9.54 -0.54
C THR A 140 -23.41 10.00 0.40
N PRO A 141 -23.34 11.31 0.73
CA PRO A 141 -22.26 11.86 1.57
C PRO A 141 -22.43 11.53 3.06
N GLU A 142 -23.67 11.28 3.51
CA GLU A 142 -23.90 10.90 4.90
C GLU A 142 -23.45 9.46 5.15
N ILE A 143 -22.32 9.32 5.86
CA ILE A 143 -21.76 8.01 6.17
C ILE A 143 -22.61 7.32 7.25
N ARG A 144 -23.32 6.28 6.82
CA ARG A 144 -24.02 5.35 7.70
C ARG A 144 -23.08 4.21 8.06
N SER A 145 -22.81 4.05 9.35
CA SER A 145 -21.82 3.10 9.84
C SER A 145 -22.31 2.25 11.00
N VAL A 146 -21.57 1.18 11.27
CA VAL A 146 -21.80 0.26 12.38
C VAL A 146 -20.45 -0.07 13.05
N PRO A 147 -20.39 -0.18 14.39
CA PRO A 147 -19.18 -0.63 15.06
C PRO A 147 -18.76 -2.03 14.63
N ILE A 148 -17.45 -2.27 14.54
CA ILE A 148 -16.87 -3.56 14.12
C ILE A 148 -17.30 -4.75 14.98
N ASP A 149 -17.53 -4.54 16.27
CA ASP A 149 -17.92 -5.59 17.22
C ASP A 149 -19.44 -5.72 17.38
N ALA A 150 -20.23 -4.96 16.62
CA ALA A 150 -21.68 -5.12 16.60
C ALA A 150 -22.08 -6.48 16.03
N THR A 151 -23.26 -6.95 16.38
CA THR A 151 -23.82 -8.21 15.87
C THR A 151 -24.41 -8.02 14.47
N LEU A 152 -24.53 -9.12 13.72
CA LEU A 152 -25.19 -9.09 12.41
C LEU A 152 -26.66 -8.64 12.51
N LYS A 153 -27.34 -8.93 13.62
CA LYS A 153 -28.69 -8.45 13.90
C LYS A 153 -28.74 -6.93 14.12
N GLN A 154 -27.76 -6.35 14.81
CA GLN A 154 -27.69 -4.89 14.98
C GLN A 154 -27.45 -4.22 13.62
N ALA A 155 -26.52 -4.74 12.83
CA ALA A 155 -26.27 -4.24 11.47
C ALA A 155 -27.51 -4.32 10.58
N SER A 156 -28.23 -5.45 10.60
CA SER A 156 -29.46 -5.61 9.80
C SER A 156 -30.58 -4.66 10.24
N HIS A 157 -30.70 -4.40 11.55
CA HIS A 157 -31.67 -3.44 12.07
C HIS A 157 -31.38 -2.01 11.61
N LEU A 158 -30.12 -1.57 11.66
CA LEU A 158 -29.71 -0.26 11.17
C LEU A 158 -29.97 -0.12 9.66
N MET A 159 -29.67 -1.16 8.87
CA MET A 159 -29.99 -1.19 7.43
C MET A 159 -31.49 -1.03 7.16
N GLN A 160 -32.33 -1.73 7.95
CA GLN A 160 -33.78 -1.64 7.84
C GLN A 160 -34.29 -0.24 8.23
N GLU A 161 -33.82 0.30 9.35
CA GLU A 161 -34.20 1.61 9.88
C GLU A 161 -33.89 2.72 8.88
N TRP A 162 -32.67 2.73 8.34
CA TRP A 162 -32.21 3.75 7.39
C TRP A 162 -32.60 3.45 5.95
N ARG A 163 -33.22 2.30 5.68
CA ARG A 163 -33.61 1.82 4.34
C ARG A 163 -32.44 1.81 3.35
N ILE A 164 -31.30 1.28 3.80
CA ILE A 164 -30.06 1.17 3.02
C ILE A 164 -29.60 -0.28 2.95
N GLY A 165 -28.80 -0.61 1.92
CA GLY A 165 -28.29 -1.96 1.69
C GLY A 165 -26.86 -2.21 2.18
N SER A 166 -26.20 -1.21 2.77
CA SER A 166 -24.82 -1.31 3.23
C SER A 166 -24.49 -0.37 4.38
N LEU A 167 -23.55 -0.78 5.22
CA LEU A 167 -22.98 0.02 6.30
C LEU A 167 -21.46 -0.01 6.22
N LEU A 168 -20.82 1.15 6.37
CA LEU A 168 -19.37 1.18 6.64
C LEU A 168 -19.09 0.66 8.03
N VAL A 169 -18.01 -0.09 8.20
CA VAL A 169 -17.64 -0.69 9.48
C VAL A 169 -16.60 0.20 10.15
N ALA A 170 -16.96 0.73 11.31
CA ALA A 170 -16.12 1.63 12.08
C ALA A 170 -15.31 0.88 13.15
N ASP A 171 -14.02 1.17 13.21
CA ASP A 171 -13.13 0.80 14.31
C ASP A 171 -12.49 2.09 14.87
N GLY A 172 -13.04 2.57 15.98
CA GLY A 172 -12.71 3.88 16.53
C GLY A 172 -13.04 5.01 15.56
N ARG A 173 -12.01 5.68 15.03
CA ARG A 173 -12.15 6.81 14.10
C ARG A 173 -12.00 6.42 12.63
N TYR A 174 -11.75 5.15 12.34
CA TYR A 174 -11.45 4.66 10.99
C TYR A 174 -12.57 3.78 10.46
N TYR A 175 -12.82 3.85 9.15
CA TYR A 175 -13.68 2.89 8.45
C TYR A 175 -12.81 1.79 7.84
N VAL A 176 -12.93 0.58 8.37
CA VAL A 176 -12.03 -0.55 8.08
C VAL A 176 -12.66 -1.59 7.15
N GLY A 177 -13.97 -1.51 6.91
CA GLY A 177 -14.69 -2.46 6.07
C GLY A 177 -16.07 -1.97 5.66
N ILE A 178 -16.80 -2.84 4.97
CA ILE A 178 -18.20 -2.65 4.59
C ILE A 178 -18.96 -3.96 4.80
N ILE A 179 -20.18 -3.88 5.32
CA ILE A 179 -21.11 -5.00 5.43
C ILE A 179 -22.37 -4.67 4.64
N THR A 180 -22.88 -5.63 3.87
CA THR A 180 -24.07 -5.45 3.01
C THR A 180 -25.19 -6.43 3.36
N ASP A 181 -26.40 -6.14 2.90
CA ASP A 181 -27.57 -7.04 2.95
C ASP A 181 -27.26 -8.46 2.43
N THR A 182 -26.42 -8.54 1.41
CA THR A 182 -26.03 -9.78 0.73
C THR A 182 -25.02 -10.55 1.55
N ASP A 183 -24.13 -9.85 2.25
CA ASP A 183 -23.22 -10.49 3.19
C ASP A 183 -24.04 -11.05 4.37
N LEU A 184 -24.97 -10.27 4.93
CA LEU A 184 -25.89 -10.74 5.98
C LEU A 184 -26.67 -12.00 5.55
N ALA A 185 -27.25 -12.00 4.34
CA ALA A 185 -27.98 -13.15 3.82
C ALA A 185 -27.07 -14.38 3.64
N ARG A 186 -25.84 -14.21 3.14
CA ARG A 186 -24.88 -15.31 2.97
C ARG A 186 -24.46 -15.91 4.30
N GLU A 187 -24.18 -15.07 5.28
CA GLU A 187 -23.67 -15.51 6.58
C GLU A 187 -24.77 -16.12 7.44
N VAL A 188 -25.93 -15.46 7.54
CA VAL A 188 -27.02 -15.92 8.41
C VAL A 188 -27.85 -17.00 7.73
N VAL A 189 -28.29 -16.79 6.49
CA VAL A 189 -29.22 -17.72 5.82
C VAL A 189 -28.47 -18.87 5.16
N ALA A 190 -27.42 -18.57 4.39
CA ALA A 190 -26.74 -19.63 3.63
C ALA A 190 -25.76 -20.45 4.50
N ARG A 191 -25.06 -19.82 5.44
CA ARG A 191 -24.12 -20.51 6.36
C ARG A 191 -24.72 -20.87 7.72
N GLY A 192 -25.91 -20.37 8.05
CA GLY A 192 -26.61 -20.70 9.29
C GLY A 192 -26.00 -20.05 10.54
N LEU A 193 -25.26 -18.94 10.40
CA LEU A 193 -24.76 -18.22 11.57
C LEU A 193 -25.90 -17.57 12.35
N ASP A 194 -25.84 -17.66 13.68
CA ASP A 194 -26.77 -16.95 14.55
C ASP A 194 -26.47 -15.45 14.53
N ALA A 195 -27.37 -14.67 13.93
CA ALA A 195 -27.22 -13.22 13.79
C ALA A 195 -27.15 -12.46 15.13
N THR A 196 -27.57 -13.08 16.23
CA THR A 196 -27.53 -12.46 17.57
C THR A 196 -26.16 -12.57 18.23
N THR A 197 -25.31 -13.49 17.78
CA THR A 197 -23.98 -13.75 18.37
C THR A 197 -22.85 -13.53 17.37
N ALA A 198 -23.07 -13.79 16.08
CA ALA A 198 -22.10 -13.47 15.03
C ALA A 198 -21.88 -11.96 14.91
N THR A 199 -20.62 -11.57 14.71
CA THR A 199 -20.21 -10.16 14.66
C THR A 199 -19.97 -9.67 13.24
N VAL A 200 -20.11 -8.36 13.05
CA VAL A 200 -19.77 -7.67 11.79
C VAL A 200 -18.32 -7.93 11.41
N ARG A 201 -17.39 -7.91 12.37
CA ARG A 201 -15.97 -8.24 12.17
C ARG A 201 -15.73 -9.53 11.38
N GLY A 202 -16.50 -10.58 11.68
CA GLY A 202 -16.35 -11.90 11.05
C GLY A 202 -16.98 -12.01 9.65
N SER A 203 -17.78 -11.03 9.25
CA SER A 203 -18.64 -11.10 8.06
C SER A 203 -18.46 -9.93 7.09
N MET A 204 -17.80 -8.85 7.51
CA MET A 204 -17.54 -7.69 6.67
C MET A 204 -16.51 -7.98 5.59
N ARG A 205 -16.56 -7.21 4.50
CA ARG A 205 -15.48 -7.15 3.53
C ARG A 205 -14.47 -6.08 3.94
N GLN A 206 -13.20 -6.44 3.91
CA GLN A 206 -12.09 -5.56 4.27
C GLN A 206 -10.88 -5.77 3.33
N PRO A 207 -10.18 -4.69 2.93
CA PRO A 207 -10.61 -3.29 3.05
C PRO A 207 -11.86 -3.01 2.21
N PRO A 208 -12.61 -1.92 2.48
CA PRO A 208 -13.72 -1.54 1.62
C PRO A 208 -13.19 -1.21 0.23
N ILE A 209 -13.88 -1.69 -0.81
CA ILE A 209 -13.54 -1.34 -2.19
C ILE A 209 -13.93 0.13 -2.38
N SER A 210 -12.93 0.97 -2.69
CA SER A 210 -13.12 2.41 -2.82
C SER A 210 -12.95 2.92 -4.24
N ILE A 211 -13.49 4.11 -4.48
CA ILE A 211 -13.36 4.87 -5.72
C ILE A 211 -13.24 6.36 -5.40
N GLU A 212 -12.45 7.10 -6.19
CA GLU A 212 -12.21 8.52 -5.91
C GLU A 212 -13.39 9.39 -6.36
N SER A 213 -13.75 10.38 -5.54
CA SER A 213 -14.89 11.28 -5.73
C SER A 213 -14.85 12.02 -7.08
N SER A 214 -13.64 12.33 -7.55
CA SER A 214 -13.37 13.02 -8.82
C SER A 214 -13.58 12.13 -10.05
N GLN A 215 -13.67 10.80 -9.88
CA GLN A 215 -13.83 9.89 -11.02
C GLN A 215 -15.26 9.96 -11.59
N PRO A 216 -15.41 9.70 -12.90
CA PRO A 216 -16.73 9.64 -13.55
C PRO A 216 -17.59 8.49 -13.01
N ILE A 217 -18.92 8.64 -12.96
CA ILE A 217 -19.85 7.58 -12.52
C ILE A 217 -19.61 6.25 -13.25
N ILE A 218 -19.31 6.30 -14.54
CA ILE A 218 -19.09 5.10 -15.36
C ILE A 218 -17.90 4.25 -14.88
N GLU A 219 -16.89 4.86 -14.26
CA GLU A 219 -15.82 4.11 -13.60
C GLU A 219 -16.34 3.39 -12.35
N GLY A 220 -17.28 4.00 -11.62
CA GLY A 220 -18.02 3.34 -10.54
C GLY A 220 -18.81 2.13 -11.01
N VAL A 221 -19.54 2.26 -12.12
CA VAL A 221 -20.27 1.14 -12.76
C VAL A 221 -19.32 0.01 -13.13
N ARG A 222 -18.19 0.35 -13.77
CA ARG A 222 -17.18 -0.62 -14.16
C ARG A 222 -16.58 -1.34 -12.96
N LEU A 223 -16.18 -0.60 -11.93
CA LEU A 223 -15.59 -1.17 -10.73
C LEU A 223 -16.59 -2.08 -9.99
N MET A 224 -17.85 -1.67 -9.91
CA MET A 224 -18.93 -2.51 -9.36
C MET A 224 -19.08 -3.83 -10.13
N LYS A 225 -19.06 -3.78 -11.47
CA LYS A 225 -19.10 -4.98 -12.33
C LYS A 225 -17.87 -5.87 -12.09
N ASP A 226 -16.67 -5.31 -12.19
CA ASP A 226 -15.40 -6.05 -12.12
C ASP A 226 -15.19 -6.70 -10.74
N LYS A 227 -15.67 -6.07 -9.68
CA LYS A 227 -15.56 -6.56 -8.30
C LYS A 227 -16.81 -7.29 -7.80
N ALA A 228 -17.83 -7.45 -8.64
CA ALA A 228 -19.13 -8.03 -8.28
C ALA A 228 -19.68 -7.45 -6.96
N THR A 229 -19.63 -6.13 -6.82
CA THR A 229 -20.16 -5.37 -5.68
C THR A 229 -21.19 -4.36 -6.15
N ARG A 230 -22.12 -3.99 -5.27
CA ARG A 230 -23.15 -2.97 -5.53
C ARG A 230 -22.93 -1.67 -4.77
N HIS A 231 -21.91 -1.64 -3.91
CA HIS A 231 -21.57 -0.51 -3.06
C HIS A 231 -20.06 -0.31 -3.12
N LEU A 232 -19.65 0.95 -3.20
CA LEU A 232 -18.27 1.41 -3.18
C LEU A 232 -18.15 2.49 -2.10
N ALA A 233 -17.08 2.44 -1.31
CA ALA A 233 -16.70 3.59 -0.50
C ALA A 233 -16.22 4.70 -1.43
N VAL A 234 -16.64 5.94 -1.20
CA VAL A 234 -16.13 7.08 -1.96
C VAL A 234 -15.06 7.77 -1.16
N THR A 235 -13.90 7.98 -1.77
CA THR A 235 -12.77 8.63 -1.15
C THR A 235 -12.49 10.01 -1.75
N GLU A 236 -11.90 10.88 -0.95
CA GLU A 236 -11.27 12.11 -1.38
C GLU A 236 -9.95 12.25 -0.63
N HIS A 237 -8.84 12.33 -1.37
CA HIS A 237 -7.48 12.38 -0.80
C HIS A 237 -7.18 11.21 0.17
N GLY A 238 -7.79 10.05 -0.07
CA GLY A 238 -7.62 8.85 0.76
C GLY A 238 -8.52 8.76 2.00
N GLU A 239 -9.35 9.77 2.28
CA GLU A 239 -10.36 9.73 3.34
C GLU A 239 -11.73 9.31 2.77
N ILE A 240 -12.48 8.48 3.49
CA ILE A 240 -13.81 8.08 3.08
C ILE A 240 -14.80 9.20 3.39
N ILE A 241 -15.45 9.73 2.36
CA ILE A 241 -16.39 10.85 2.42
C ILE A 241 -17.83 10.47 2.09
N GLY A 242 -18.08 9.22 1.70
CA GLY A 242 -19.42 8.76 1.36
C GLY A 242 -19.47 7.34 0.81
N VAL A 243 -20.62 6.99 0.26
CA VAL A 243 -20.88 5.69 -0.37
C VAL A 243 -21.58 5.89 -1.71
N LEU A 244 -21.11 5.20 -2.74
CA LEU A 244 -21.78 5.09 -4.04
C LEU A 244 -22.43 3.71 -4.14
N SER A 245 -23.74 3.68 -4.41
CA SER A 245 -24.52 2.46 -4.60
C SER A 245 -25.06 2.34 -6.03
N VAL A 246 -25.47 1.13 -6.42
CA VAL A 246 -26.25 0.92 -7.67
C VAL A 246 -27.51 1.79 -7.68
N SER A 247 -28.15 2.02 -6.53
CA SER A 247 -29.32 2.91 -6.43
C SER A 247 -28.99 4.37 -6.76
N ASN A 248 -27.79 4.85 -6.40
CA ASN A 248 -27.33 6.17 -6.81
C ASN A 248 -27.18 6.26 -8.34
N ILE A 249 -26.56 5.25 -8.94
CA ILE A 249 -26.36 5.14 -10.39
C ILE A 249 -27.71 5.12 -11.13
N LEU A 250 -28.66 4.30 -10.66
CA LEU A 250 -30.00 4.23 -11.24
C LEU A 250 -30.73 5.58 -11.13
N ARG A 251 -30.62 6.26 -9.99
CA ARG A 251 -31.21 7.60 -9.79
C ARG A 251 -30.69 8.60 -10.81
N TYR A 252 -29.38 8.61 -11.05
CA TYR A 252 -28.77 9.45 -12.09
C TYR A 252 -29.38 9.15 -13.46
N TYR A 253 -29.34 7.90 -13.93
CA TYR A 253 -29.86 7.56 -15.25
C TYR A 253 -31.39 7.71 -15.39
N SER A 254 -32.15 7.61 -14.30
CA SER A 254 -33.61 7.83 -14.32
C SER A 254 -34.01 9.29 -14.53
N GLY A 255 -33.11 10.24 -14.30
CA GLY A 255 -33.32 11.67 -14.51
C GLY A 255 -32.73 12.21 -15.81
N VAL A 256 -31.99 11.40 -16.56
CA VAL A 256 -31.48 11.73 -17.90
C VAL A 256 -32.55 11.28 -18.91
N ALA A 257 -33.49 12.17 -19.21
CA ALA A 257 -34.52 12.00 -20.25
C ALA A 257 -34.24 12.96 -21.41
#